data_AF-W7YF93-F1
#
_entry.id   AF-W7YF93-F1
#
_cell.length_a   1.000
_cell.length_b   1.000
_cell.length_c   1.000
_cell.angle_alpha   90.00
_cell.angle_beta   90.00
_cell.angle_gamma   90.00
#
_symmetry.space_group_name_H-M   'P 1'
#
loop_
_entity.id
_entity.type
_entity.pdbx_description
1 polymer ?
#
loop_
_entity_poly.entity_id
_entity_poly.type
_entity_poly.pdbx_seq_one_letter_code
_entity_poly.pdbx_strand_id
1 'polypeptide(L)'
;MVAFGVRNFENLQKGLVEINRVLKKGGKFMVLEFSNPSTFPVKQVYKFYSTKILPWWGGLLSKDKAAYTYLPESVAAFPEGQSFVNELNQAGFKIERVWKQTFGVATIYFATK
;
A
#
# COMPACT_ATOMS: atom_id res chain seq x y z
N MET A 1 -10.84 1.46 9.15
CA MET A 1 -9.39 1.45 8.86
C MET A 1 -9.09 0.18 8.09
N VAL A 2 -8.28 0.25 7.04
CA VAL A 2 -7.77 -0.92 6.34
C VAL A 2 -6.25 -0.90 6.44
N ALA A 3 -5.64 -2.01 6.84
CA ALA A 3 -4.20 -2.16 6.93
C ALA A 3 -3.76 -3.33 6.06
N PHE A 4 -2.82 -3.07 5.15
CA PHE A 4 -2.18 -4.07 4.28
C PHE A 4 -3.16 -4.95 3.49
N GLY A 5 -4.32 -4.41 3.11
CA GLY A 5 -5.36 -5.15 2.40
C GLY A 5 -5.89 -4.46 1.15
N VAL A 6 -5.65 -3.15 0.98
CA VAL A 6 -6.24 -2.40 -0.15
C VAL A 6 -5.57 -2.82 -1.47
N ARG A 7 -4.29 -3.20 -1.43
CA ARG A 7 -3.57 -3.75 -2.60
C ARG A 7 -4.13 -5.06 -3.15
N ASN A 8 -4.95 -5.77 -2.38
CA ASN A 8 -5.53 -7.05 -2.78
C ASN A 8 -6.94 -6.89 -3.39
N PHE A 9 -7.43 -5.66 -3.57
CA PHE A 9 -8.73 -5.44 -4.20
C PHE A 9 -8.63 -5.76 -5.69
N GLU A 10 -9.45 -6.70 -6.16
CA GLU A 10 -9.54 -7.03 -7.60
C GLU A 10 -9.90 -5.79 -8.43
N ASN A 11 -10.81 -4.97 -7.92
CA ASN A 11 -11.08 -3.64 -8.45
C ASN A 11 -10.96 -2.61 -7.33
N LEU A 12 -9.76 -2.01 -7.25
CA LEU A 12 -9.43 -1.00 -6.25
C LEU A 12 -10.49 0.10 -6.17
N GLN A 13 -10.85 0.67 -7.32
CA GLN A 13 -11.69 1.85 -7.34
C GLN A 13 -13.14 1.57 -6.94
N LYS A 14 -13.71 0.44 -7.38
CA LYS A 14 -15.02 -0.01 -6.91
C LYS A 14 -15.02 -0.23 -5.40
N GLY A 15 -13.97 -0.85 -4.86
CA GLY A 15 -13.82 -1.05 -3.41
C GLY A 15 -13.76 0.27 -2.64
N LEU A 16 -13.00 1.25 -3.11
CA LEU A 16 -12.91 2.57 -2.48
C LEU A 16 -14.25 3.33 -2.51
N VAL A 17 -14.95 3.31 -3.65
CA VAL A 17 -16.28 3.92 -3.79
C VAL A 17 -17.30 3.28 -2.84
N GLU A 18 -17.27 1.96 -2.69
CA GLU A 18 -18.19 1.25 -1.79
C GLU A 18 -17.90 1.58 -0.31
N ILE A 19 -16.63 1.68 0.06
CA ILE A 19 -16.22 2.16 1.40
C ILE A 19 -16.71 3.60 1.61
N ASN A 20 -16.56 4.47 0.62
CA ASN A 20 -17.10 5.83 0.72
C ASN A 20 -18.62 5.79 0.91
N ARG A 21 -19.36 5.03 0.11
CA ARG A 21 -20.82 4.93 0.14
C ARG A 21 -21.34 4.60 1.55
N VAL A 22 -20.75 3.62 2.23
CA VAL A 22 -21.20 3.16 3.56
C VAL A 22 -20.79 4.06 4.72
N LEU A 23 -19.78 4.94 4.53
CA LEU A 23 -19.40 5.90 5.55
C LEU A 23 -20.44 7.00 5.73
N LYS A 24 -20.63 7.46 6.97
CA LYS A 24 -21.39 8.68 7.27
C LYS A 24 -20.64 9.92 6.76
N LYS A 25 -21.35 11.03 6.51
CA LYS A 25 -20.72 12.33 6.20
C LYS A 25 -19.76 12.73 7.32
N GLY A 26 -18.56 13.19 6.97
CA GLY A 26 -17.48 13.47 7.93
C GLY A 26 -16.81 12.21 8.51
N GLY A 27 -17.18 11.01 8.04
CA GLY A 27 -16.58 9.75 8.45
C GLY A 27 -15.11 9.67 8.02
N LYS A 28 -14.27 9.14 8.91
CA LYS A 28 -12.82 9.00 8.66
C LYS A 28 -12.52 7.66 8.02
N PHE A 29 -11.66 7.70 7.00
CA PHE A 29 -11.07 6.53 6.38
C PHE A 29 -9.55 6.60 6.51
N MET A 30 -8.96 5.50 6.95
CA MET A 30 -7.51 5.37 7.11
C MET A 30 -7.04 4.12 6.40
N VAL A 31 -6.01 4.27 5.57
CA VAL A 31 -5.34 3.18 4.87
C VAL A 31 -3.88 3.15 5.29
N LEU A 32 -3.42 2.03 5.82
CA LEU A 32 -2.00 1.73 5.99
C LEU A 32 -1.63 0.71 4.92
N GLU A 33 -0.68 1.03 4.04
CA GLU A 33 -0.26 0.11 2.98
C GLU A 33 1.26 0.23 2.74
N PHE A 34 1.85 -0.83 2.19
CA PHE A 34 3.25 -0.81 1.79
C PHE A 34 3.49 0.21 0.67
N SER A 35 4.68 0.81 0.68
CA SER A 35 5.15 1.76 -0.32
C SER A 35 6.66 1.58 -0.53
N ASN A 36 7.20 2.21 -1.56
CA ASN A 36 8.62 2.23 -1.85
C ASN A 36 9.30 3.42 -1.17
N PRO A 37 10.33 3.18 -0.34
CA PRO A 37 11.15 4.25 0.18
C PRO A 37 11.85 4.98 -0.98
N SER A 38 11.80 6.31 -0.97
CA SER A 38 12.35 7.15 -2.03
C SER A 38 13.71 7.76 -1.68
N THR A 39 14.12 7.70 -0.41
CA THR A 39 15.31 8.38 0.12
C THR A 39 16.57 7.50 0.05
N PHE A 40 17.70 8.12 -0.29
CA PHE A 40 19.02 7.50 -0.13
C PHE A 40 19.42 7.49 1.36
N PRO A 41 20.08 6.44 1.89
CA PRO A 41 20.43 5.17 1.24
C PRO A 41 19.35 4.08 1.35
N VAL A 42 18.23 4.38 2.01
CA VAL A 42 17.19 3.39 2.36
C VAL A 42 16.60 2.71 1.12
N LYS A 43 16.38 3.47 0.04
CA LYS A 43 15.89 2.95 -1.24
C LYS A 43 16.78 1.82 -1.78
N GLN A 44 18.10 1.98 -1.74
CA GLN A 44 19.04 0.98 -2.23
C GLN A 44 18.99 -0.29 -1.39
N VAL A 45 19.05 -0.14 -0.07
CA VAL A 45 19.04 -1.26 0.87
C VAL A 45 17.73 -2.02 0.77
N TYR A 46 16.60 -1.31 0.75
CA TYR A 46 15.28 -1.91 0.60
C TYR A 46 15.15 -2.69 -0.70
N LYS A 47 15.55 -2.09 -1.84
CA LYS A 47 15.51 -2.76 -3.15
C LYS A 47 16.40 -4.00 -3.19
N PHE A 48 17.60 -3.94 -2.62
CA PHE A 48 18.50 -5.09 -2.56
C PHE A 48 17.89 -6.21 -1.70
N TYR A 49 17.39 -5.89 -0.52
CA TYR A 49 16.76 -6.84 0.37
C TYR A 49 15.53 -7.51 -0.28
N SER A 50 14.61 -6.72 -0.84
CA SER A 50 13.36 -7.24 -1.40
C SER A 50 13.55 -8.07 -2.68
N THR A 51 14.56 -7.76 -3.49
CA THR A 51 14.79 -8.47 -4.77
C THR A 51 15.79 -9.62 -4.68
N LYS A 52 16.67 -9.64 -3.68
CA LYS A 52 17.75 -10.64 -3.57
C LYS A 52 17.64 -11.50 -2.32
N ILE A 53 17.37 -10.90 -1.17
CA ILE A 53 17.40 -11.60 0.13
C ILE A 53 16.06 -12.26 0.42
N LEU A 54 14.96 -11.53 0.28
CA LEU A 54 13.61 -12.02 0.61
C LEU A 54 13.19 -13.24 -0.25
N PRO A 55 13.40 -13.26 -1.58
CA PRO A 55 13.04 -14.42 -2.39
C PRO A 55 13.92 -15.65 -2.08
N TRP A 56 15.18 -15.42 -1.71
CA TRP A 56 16.10 -16.49 -1.33
C TRP A 56 15.66 -17.18 -0.04
N TRP A 57 15.36 -16.40 1.01
CA TRP A 57 14.81 -16.94 2.26
C TRP A 57 13.42 -17.56 2.08
N GLY A 58 12.55 -16.94 1.30
CA GLY A 58 11.22 -17.47 0.98
C GLY A 58 11.28 -18.84 0.29
N GLY A 59 12.27 -19.04 -0.60
CA GLY A 59 12.52 -20.32 -1.25
C GLY A 59 13.17 -21.39 -0.36
N LEU A 60 13.84 -20.99 0.73
CA LEU A 60 14.51 -21.88 1.68
C LEU A 60 13.61 -22.31 2.86
N LEU A 61 12.73 -21.43 3.33
CA LEU A 61 11.90 -21.65 4.53
C LEU A 61 10.46 -22.09 4.24
N SER A 62 9.95 -21.88 3.02
CA SER A 62 8.55 -22.19 2.65
C SER A 62 8.46 -23.19 1.50
N LYS A 63 7.53 -24.14 1.60
CA LYS A 63 7.10 -24.99 0.47
C LYS A 63 6.32 -24.20 -0.60
N ASP A 64 5.92 -22.97 -0.29
CA ASP A 64 5.16 -22.08 -1.14
C ASP A 64 6.00 -20.88 -1.58
N LYS A 65 6.80 -21.10 -2.62
CA LYS A 65 7.64 -20.07 -3.26
C LYS A 65 6.81 -18.91 -3.82
N ALA A 66 5.54 -19.13 -4.18
CA ALA A 66 4.72 -18.14 -4.88
C ALA A 66 4.36 -16.96 -3.96
N ALA A 67 4.05 -17.21 -2.69
CA ALA A 67 3.66 -16.16 -1.73
C ALA A 67 4.78 -15.12 -1.48
N TYR A 68 6.04 -15.55 -1.50
CA TYR A 68 7.20 -14.69 -1.23
C TYR A 68 7.69 -13.91 -2.46
N THR A 69 7.29 -14.33 -3.67
CA THR A 69 7.44 -13.54 -4.90
C THR A 69 6.27 -12.57 -5.09
N TYR A 70 5.06 -13.00 -4.73
CA TYR A 70 3.83 -12.21 -4.85
C TYR A 70 3.86 -10.94 -3.99
N LEU A 71 4.43 -11.00 -2.79
CA LEU A 71 4.47 -9.83 -1.90
C LEU A 71 5.26 -8.65 -2.53
N PRO A 72 6.53 -8.81 -2.98
CA PRO A 72 7.23 -7.76 -3.72
C PRO A 72 6.49 -7.27 -4.98
N GLU A 73 5.89 -8.18 -5.75
CA GLU A 73 5.19 -7.85 -6.99
C GLU A 73 3.92 -7.02 -6.75
N SER A 74 3.10 -7.44 -5.77
CA SER A 74 1.87 -6.72 -5.38
C SER A 74 2.17 -5.32 -4.84
N VAL A 75 3.26 -5.16 -4.09
CA VAL A 75 3.72 -3.84 -3.62
C VAL A 75 4.16 -2.96 -4.79
N ALA A 76 4.83 -3.52 -5.79
CA ALA A 76 5.26 -2.77 -6.97
C ALA A 76 4.09 -2.37 -7.90
N ALA A 77 3.02 -3.17 -7.95
CA ALA A 77 1.84 -2.91 -8.78
C ALA A 77 0.85 -1.92 -8.15
N PHE A 78 0.88 -1.77 -6.82
CA PHE A 78 -0.06 -0.90 -6.10
C PHE A 78 0.22 0.60 -6.38
N PRO A 79 -0.80 1.41 -6.72
CA PRO A 79 -0.61 2.85 -6.85
C PRO A 79 -0.22 3.42 -5.49
N GLU A 80 0.92 4.09 -5.42
CA GLU A 80 1.45 4.67 -4.17
C GLU A 80 1.58 6.19 -4.24
N GLY A 81 1.88 6.81 -3.11
CA GLY A 81 2.06 8.26 -2.98
C GLY A 81 0.89 9.06 -3.57
N GLN A 82 1.19 9.93 -4.54
CA GLN A 82 0.20 10.80 -5.19
C GLN A 82 -0.80 10.00 -6.04
N SER A 83 -0.40 8.87 -6.62
CA SER A 83 -1.31 8.04 -7.42
C SER A 83 -2.45 7.51 -6.55
N PHE A 84 -2.16 7.01 -5.35
CA PHE A 84 -3.21 6.57 -4.42
C PHE A 84 -4.08 7.70 -3.89
N VAL A 85 -3.49 8.89 -3.69
CA VAL A 85 -4.26 10.09 -3.36
C VAL A 85 -5.28 10.40 -4.45
N ASN A 86 -4.91 10.25 -5.72
CA ASN A 86 -5.82 10.47 -6.84
C ASN A 86 -6.95 9.44 -6.87
N GLU A 87 -6.65 8.15 -6.62
CA GLU A 87 -7.69 7.10 -6.48
C GLU A 87 -8.70 7.44 -5.39
N LEU A 88 -8.22 7.81 -4.20
CA LEU A 88 -9.07 8.22 -3.07
C LEU A 88 -9.94 9.45 -3.40
N ASN A 89 -9.36 10.46 -4.06
CA ASN A 89 -10.11 11.64 -4.48
C ASN A 89 -11.20 11.28 -5.50
N GLN A 90 -10.89 10.45 -6.49
CA GLN A 90 -11.86 9.98 -7.48
C GLN A 90 -12.97 9.13 -6.84
N ALA A 91 -12.68 8.42 -5.75
CA ALA A 91 -13.67 7.66 -4.97
C ALA A 91 -14.53 8.56 -4.06
N GLY A 92 -14.34 9.88 -4.09
CA GLY A 92 -15.13 10.85 -3.33
C GLY A 92 -14.63 11.12 -1.92
N PHE A 93 -13.38 10.77 -1.59
CA PHE A 93 -12.75 11.15 -0.34
C PHE A 93 -12.00 12.47 -0.45
N LYS A 94 -11.90 13.20 0.66
CA LYS A 94 -10.98 14.32 0.84
C LYS A 94 -9.77 13.86 1.64
N ILE A 95 -8.57 14.01 1.08
CA ILE A 95 -7.32 13.71 1.80
C ILE A 95 -7.05 14.76 2.88
N GLU A 96 -6.69 14.28 4.07
CA GLU A 96 -6.29 15.12 5.20
C GLU A 96 -4.78 15.08 5.43
N ARG A 97 -4.19 13.88 5.33
CA ARG A 97 -2.77 13.68 5.60
C ARG A 97 -2.25 12.43 4.91
N VAL A 98 -1.03 12.52 4.41
CA VAL A 98 -0.24 11.36 3.96
C VAL A 98 0.99 11.29 4.84
N TRP A 99 1.19 10.16 5.52
CA TRP A 99 2.25 10.01 6.50
C TRP A 99 3.08 8.75 6.26
N LYS A 100 4.26 8.96 5.67
CA LYS A 100 5.26 7.92 5.44
C LYS A 100 5.81 7.39 6.77
N GLN A 101 5.86 6.07 6.88
CA GLN A 101 6.42 5.32 8.00
C GLN A 101 7.74 4.67 7.57
N THR A 102 8.68 4.56 8.51
CA THR A 102 9.96 3.86 8.30
C THR A 102 10.61 4.25 6.97
N PHE A 103 10.85 5.56 6.80
CA PHE A 103 11.47 6.14 5.59
C PHE A 103 10.71 5.86 4.27
N GLY A 104 9.43 5.50 4.34
CA GLY A 104 8.58 5.26 3.18
C GLY A 104 8.39 3.79 2.80
N VAL A 105 8.78 2.85 3.67
CA VAL A 105 8.45 1.41 3.49
C VAL A 105 6.94 1.16 3.59
N ALA A 106 6.23 1.97 4.38
CA ALA A 106 4.77 1.98 4.39
C ALA A 106 4.27 3.43 4.48
N THR A 107 3.03 3.65 4.08
CA THR A 107 2.40 4.97 4.13
C THR A 107 1.01 4.85 4.71
N ILE A 108 0.69 5.78 5.62
CA ILE A 108 -0.67 5.95 6.16
C ILE A 108 -1.34 7.10 5.43
N TYR A 109 -2.50 6.84 4.84
CA TYR A 109 -3.36 7.83 4.21
C TYR A 109 -4.55 8.08 5.11
N PHE A 110 -4.74 9.34 5.49
CA PHE A 110 -5.90 9.82 6.25
C PHE A 110 -6.82 10.57 5.31
N ALA A 111 -8.08 10.16 5.27
CA ALA A 111 -9.08 10.74 4.41
C ALA A 111 -10.44 10.86 5.13
N THR A 112 -11.31 11.73 4.62
CA THR A 112 -12.66 11.94 5.14
C THR A 112 -13.67 11.89 4.01
N LYS A 113 -14.88 11.41 4.29
CA LYS A 113 -16.05 11.53 3.40
C LYS A 113 -16.69 12.92 3.49
#